data_AF-A0A455U777-F1
#
_entry.id   AF-A0A455U777-F1
#
_cell.length_a   1.000
_cell.length_b   1.000
_cell.length_c   1.000
_cell.angle_alpha   90.00
_cell.angle_beta   90.00
_cell.angle_gamma   90.00
#
_symmetry.space_group_name_H-M   'P 1'
#
loop_
_entity.id
_entity.type
_entity.pdbx_description
1 polymer ?
#
loop_
_entity_poly.entity_id
_entity_poly.type
_entity_poly.pdbx_seq_one_letter_code
_entity_poly.pdbx_strand_id
1 'polypeptide(L)'
;MRKKLDFRRGSRRGDRFQVLVESDMIDGETLDSRVLAVQYDGERMDLTVVRNATDDNFYTPEGGSLDPAFARHPFEGSYRLSSNFNPRRKHPVTGRISPHNGTDFAMPIGTPVTAPRQWGRRACKQPPCGRALHHRPSRQRLPHALFTPFTPAS
;
A
#
# COMPACT_ATOMS: atom_id res chain seq x y z
N MET A 1 5.92 -12.24 -13.73
CA MET A 1 5.04 -13.29 -13.17
C MET A 1 4.51 -12.81 -11.82
N ARG A 2 3.20 -12.62 -11.70
CA ARG A 2 2.55 -12.18 -10.46
C ARG A 2 2.10 -13.44 -9.73
N LYS A 3 2.90 -13.97 -8.80
CA LYS A 3 2.51 -15.17 -8.01
C LYS A 3 1.45 -14.76 -7.00
N LYS A 4 0.19 -14.77 -7.43
CA LYS A 4 -0.95 -14.75 -6.50
C LYS A 4 -1.05 -16.17 -5.93
N LEU A 5 -0.59 -16.34 -4.69
CA LEU A 5 -0.60 -17.63 -4.03
C LEU A 5 -2.05 -18.04 -3.76
N ASP A 6 -2.50 -19.15 -4.38
CA ASP A 6 -3.86 -19.66 -4.23
C ASP A 6 -3.85 -20.96 -3.44
N PHE A 7 -3.88 -20.83 -2.11
CA PHE A 7 -3.90 -21.96 -1.19
C PHE A 7 -5.10 -22.90 -1.42
N ARG A 8 -6.24 -22.41 -1.94
CA ARG A 8 -7.43 -23.26 -2.19
C ARG A 8 -7.19 -24.28 -3.28
N ARG A 9 -6.34 -23.96 -4.27
CA ARG A 9 -6.01 -24.87 -5.39
C ARG A 9 -4.66 -25.54 -5.22
N GLY A 10 -3.76 -24.90 -4.47
CA GLY A 10 -2.39 -25.35 -4.26
C GLY A 10 -2.23 -26.39 -3.16
N SER A 11 -3.07 -26.35 -2.12
CA SER A 11 -2.91 -27.22 -0.95
C SER A 11 -3.45 -28.64 -1.18
N ARG A 12 -2.69 -29.64 -0.72
CA ARG A 12 -3.03 -31.05 -0.79
C ARG A 12 -2.85 -31.74 0.56
N ARG A 13 -3.53 -32.88 0.72
CA ARG A 13 -3.33 -33.76 1.88
C ARG A 13 -1.91 -34.31 1.84
N GLY A 14 -1.16 -34.10 2.92
CA GLY A 14 0.24 -34.52 3.03
C GLY A 14 1.25 -33.37 2.91
N ASP A 15 0.81 -32.20 2.43
CA ASP A 15 1.66 -31.00 2.46
C ASP A 15 1.96 -30.60 3.91
N ARG A 16 3.15 -30.03 4.14
CA ARG A 16 3.63 -29.62 5.46
C ARG A 16 3.75 -28.10 5.53
N PHE A 17 3.37 -27.52 6.64
CA PHE A 17 3.66 -26.11 6.92
C PHE A 17 4.29 -25.95 8.30
N GLN A 18 5.11 -24.91 8.44
CA GLN A 18 5.79 -24.54 9.67
C GLN A 18 5.64 -23.03 9.85
N VAL A 19 5.38 -22.60 11.07
CA VAL A 19 5.21 -21.19 11.42
C VAL A 19 6.09 -20.90 12.62
N LEU A 20 7.00 -19.94 12.47
CA LEU A 20 7.78 -19.40 13.58
C LEU A 20 7.02 -18.20 14.15
N VAL A 21 6.72 -18.23 15.45
CA VAL A 21 5.97 -17.20 16.16
C VAL A 21 6.79 -16.70 17.34
N GLU A 22 6.84 -15.40 17.53
CA GLU A 22 7.32 -14.74 18.72
C GLU A 22 6.12 -14.28 19.56
N SER A 23 6.18 -14.48 20.88
CA SER A 23 5.17 -14.01 21.81
C SER A 23 5.86 -13.42 23.02
N ASP A 24 5.50 -12.18 23.35
CA ASP A 24 5.98 -11.52 24.57
C ASP A 24 5.13 -12.01 25.76
N MET A 25 5.74 -12.16 26.93
CA MET A 25 5.01 -12.47 28.18
C MET A 25 5.41 -11.49 29.28
N ILE A 26 4.43 -10.91 29.98
CA ILE A 26 4.64 -10.06 31.16
C ILE A 26 3.73 -10.59 32.27
N ASP A 27 4.29 -10.85 33.46
CA ASP A 27 3.56 -11.31 34.65
C ASP A 27 2.65 -12.54 34.44
N GLY A 28 3.04 -13.43 33.52
CA GLY A 28 2.29 -14.64 33.19
C GLY A 28 1.17 -14.44 32.17
N GLU A 29 0.92 -13.23 31.70
CA GLU A 29 -0.01 -12.92 30.61
C GLU A 29 0.73 -12.87 29.26
N THR A 30 0.17 -13.54 28.25
CA THR A 30 0.71 -13.52 26.88
C THR A 30 0.26 -12.26 26.15
N LEU A 31 1.23 -11.49 25.66
CA LEU A 31 1.04 -10.29 24.84
C LEU A 31 0.83 -10.64 23.35
N ASP A 32 0.77 -9.62 22.49
CA ASP A 32 0.60 -9.76 21.05
C ASP A 32 1.66 -10.71 20.43
N SER A 33 1.21 -11.87 19.95
CA SER A 33 2.03 -12.80 19.18
C SER A 33 2.23 -12.30 17.74
N ARG A 34 3.44 -12.45 17.22
CA ARG A 34 3.79 -12.08 15.84
C ARG A 34 4.44 -13.25 15.10
N VAL A 35 4.01 -13.50 13.87
CA VAL A 35 4.61 -14.51 12.99
C VAL A 35 5.92 -13.97 12.42
N LEU A 36 7.03 -14.65 12.69
CA LEU A 36 8.35 -14.30 12.18
C LEU A 36 8.67 -14.96 10.84
N ALA A 37 8.22 -16.19 10.62
CA ALA A 37 8.44 -16.90 9.37
C ALA A 37 7.36 -17.93 9.10
N VAL A 38 7.12 -18.21 7.82
CA VAL A 38 6.25 -19.29 7.37
C VAL A 38 6.99 -20.07 6.30
N GLN A 39 7.02 -21.38 6.45
CA GLN A 39 7.46 -22.31 5.43
C GLN A 39 6.29 -23.22 5.07
N TYR A 40 6.02 -23.38 3.78
CA TYR A 40 5.05 -24.30 3.24
C TYR A 40 5.76 -25.18 2.23
N ASP A 41 5.75 -26.48 2.46
CA ASP A 41 6.33 -27.51 1.63
C ASP A 41 5.21 -28.39 1.07
N GLY A 42 4.94 -28.25 -0.22
CA GLY A 42 3.92 -29.00 -0.92
C GLY A 42 4.30 -29.23 -2.38
N GLU A 43 3.82 -30.32 -2.96
CA GLU A 43 4.21 -30.77 -4.30
C GLU A 43 3.91 -29.73 -5.40
N ARG A 44 2.83 -28.96 -5.23
CA ARG A 44 2.38 -27.94 -6.19
C ARG A 44 2.74 -26.52 -5.81
N MET A 45 3.20 -26.33 -4.58
CA MET A 45 3.40 -25.02 -3.99
C MET A 45 4.45 -25.14 -2.90
N ASP A 46 5.57 -24.48 -3.12
CA ASP A 46 6.60 -24.27 -2.11
C ASP A 46 6.71 -22.77 -1.86
N LEU A 47 6.68 -22.38 -0.59
CA LEU A 47 6.79 -21.00 -0.16
C LEU A 47 7.55 -20.93 1.16
N THR A 48 8.64 -20.19 1.16
CA THR A 48 9.25 -19.69 2.40
C THR A 48 9.16 -18.18 2.42
N VAL A 49 8.68 -17.63 3.53
CA VAL A 49 8.72 -16.19 3.79
C VAL A 49 9.20 -15.90 5.20
N VAL A 50 9.98 -14.84 5.33
CA VAL A 50 10.55 -14.34 6.57
C VAL A 50 10.11 -12.89 6.74
N ARG A 51 9.74 -12.53 7.97
CA ARG A 51 9.42 -11.17 8.36
C ARG A 51 10.70 -10.38 8.54
N ASN A 52 10.78 -9.23 7.88
CA ASN A 52 11.88 -8.30 8.08
C ASN A 52 11.62 -7.49 9.35
N ALA A 53 12.62 -7.43 10.24
CA ALA A 53 12.52 -6.72 11.52
C ALA A 53 12.48 -5.19 11.38
N THR A 54 12.83 -4.63 10.23
CA THR A 54 12.90 -3.19 10.01
C THR A 54 11.56 -2.60 9.57
N ASP A 55 10.85 -3.28 8.67
CA ASP A 55 9.64 -2.76 8.01
C ASP A 55 8.41 -3.65 8.20
N ASP A 56 8.56 -4.73 8.95
CA ASP A 56 7.48 -5.64 9.33
C ASP A 56 6.82 -6.40 8.16
N ASN A 57 7.39 -6.33 6.96
CA ASN A 57 6.91 -6.98 5.75
C ASN A 57 7.52 -8.39 5.58
N PHE A 58 6.85 -9.23 4.78
CA PHE A 58 7.31 -10.59 4.48
C PHE A 58 8.01 -10.69 3.13
N TYR A 59 9.16 -11.33 3.13
CA TYR A 59 10.02 -11.52 1.97
C TYR A 59 10.41 -13.00 1.82
N THR A 60 10.64 -13.43 0.59
CA THR A 60 11.29 -14.72 0.34
C THR A 60 12.76 -14.65 0.77
N PRO A 61 13.43 -15.80 1.01
CA PRO A 61 14.85 -15.82 1.36
C PRO A 61 15.76 -15.09 0.35
N GLU A 62 15.35 -14.99 -0.91
CA GLU A 62 16.05 -14.27 -1.98
C GLU A 62 15.77 -12.75 -1.97
N GLY A 63 14.99 -12.24 -1.01
CA GLY A 63 14.61 -10.84 -0.88
C GLY A 63 13.39 -10.42 -1.71
N GLY A 64 12.66 -11.37 -2.29
CA GLY A 64 11.45 -11.07 -3.06
C GLY A 64 10.26 -10.73 -2.16
N SER A 65 9.58 -9.62 -2.40
CA SER A 65 8.34 -9.31 -1.65
C SER A 65 7.14 -10.05 -2.22
N LEU A 66 6.27 -10.58 -1.35
CA LEU A 66 4.94 -11.08 -1.75
C LEU A 66 3.94 -9.95 -1.99
N ASP A 67 4.20 -8.77 -1.41
CA ASP A 67 3.37 -7.62 -1.60
C ASP A 67 3.60 -7.02 -2.99
N PRO A 68 2.55 -6.83 -3.82
CA PRO A 68 2.72 -6.12 -5.07
C PRO A 68 3.35 -4.74 -4.83
N ALA A 69 4.38 -4.42 -5.60
CA ALA A 69 4.95 -3.09 -5.61
C ALA A 69 3.88 -2.05 -5.99
N PHE A 70 4.02 -0.85 -5.44
CA PHE A 70 3.21 0.28 -5.86
C PHE A 70 3.74 0.85 -7.16
N ALA A 71 2.85 1.14 -8.10
CA ALA A 71 3.19 2.02 -9.20
C ALA A 71 3.55 3.40 -8.64
N ARG A 72 4.69 3.94 -9.06
CA ARG A 72 5.15 5.29 -8.65
C ARG A 72 4.17 6.38 -9.10
N HIS A 73 3.56 6.19 -10.27
CA HIS A 73 2.59 7.10 -10.84
C HIS A 73 1.27 6.36 -11.08
N PRO A 74 0.11 6.97 -10.80
CA PRO A 74 -1.20 6.36 -11.04
C PRO A 74 -1.69 6.53 -12.50
N PHE A 75 -0.79 6.71 -13.46
CA PHE A 75 -1.11 7.00 -14.86
C PHE A 75 -0.01 6.46 -15.77
N GLU A 76 -0.34 6.29 -17.05
CA GLU A 76 0.63 5.93 -18.08
C GLU A 76 1.23 7.20 -18.70
N GLY A 77 2.48 7.12 -19.15
CA GLY A 77 3.20 8.25 -19.75
C GLY A 77 3.92 9.16 -18.76
N SER A 78 4.22 10.38 -19.19
CA SER A 78 4.94 11.39 -18.41
C SER A 78 4.13 12.68 -18.36
N TYR A 79 3.88 13.17 -17.15
CA TYR A 79 3.18 14.42 -16.91
C TYR A 79 3.97 15.27 -15.92
N ARG A 80 3.86 16.59 -16.07
CA ARG A 80 4.57 17.53 -15.21
C ARG A 80 3.99 17.52 -13.81
N LEU A 81 4.88 17.35 -12.83
CA LEU A 81 4.62 17.59 -11.42
C LEU A 81 4.38 19.09 -11.21
N SER A 82 3.13 19.48 -10.96
CA SER A 82 2.74 20.88 -10.80
C SER A 82 2.84 21.36 -9.37
N SER A 83 2.64 20.47 -8.38
CA SER A 83 2.74 20.77 -6.96
C SER A 83 3.18 19.56 -6.15
N ASN A 84 4.16 19.75 -5.27
CA ASN A 84 4.71 18.72 -4.40
C ASN A 84 3.92 18.57 -3.08
N PHE A 85 4.04 17.40 -2.45
CA PHE A 85 3.68 17.23 -1.06
C PHE A 85 4.45 18.22 -0.18
N ASN A 86 3.72 19.04 0.60
CA ASN A 86 4.32 20.03 1.48
C ASN A 86 3.46 20.23 2.74
N PRO A 87 3.81 19.59 3.86
CA PRO A 87 3.03 19.66 5.10
C PRO A 87 3.12 21.05 5.77
N ARG A 88 4.08 21.89 5.33
CA ARG A 88 4.33 23.22 5.88
C ARG A 88 3.98 24.34 4.89
N ARG A 89 3.22 24.05 3.83
CA ARG A 89 2.82 25.05 2.84
C ARG A 89 2.10 26.20 3.55
N LYS A 90 2.53 27.43 3.31
CA LYS A 90 1.87 28.63 3.84
C LYS A 90 0.88 29.16 2.81
N HIS A 91 -0.31 29.56 3.28
CA HIS A 91 -1.27 30.24 2.44
C HIS A 91 -0.77 31.65 2.12
N PRO A 92 -0.68 32.06 0.84
CA PRO A 92 -0.02 33.31 0.45
C PRO A 92 -0.69 34.55 1.04
N VAL A 93 -2.03 34.53 1.18
CA VAL A 93 -2.80 35.66 1.74
C VAL A 93 -2.79 35.68 3.27
N THR A 94 -3.14 34.58 3.92
CA THR A 94 -3.33 34.55 5.38
C THR A 94 -2.06 34.23 6.17
N GLY A 95 -0.97 33.80 5.50
CA GLY A 95 0.30 33.40 6.11
C GLY A 95 0.26 32.11 6.94
N ARG A 96 -0.94 31.59 7.23
CA ARG A 96 -1.15 30.38 8.03
C ARG A 96 -0.67 29.13 7.29
N ILE A 97 -0.26 28.12 8.05
CA ILE A 97 0.08 26.80 7.48
C ILE A 97 -1.21 26.16 6.97
N SER A 98 -1.23 25.85 5.67
CA SER A 98 -2.28 25.14 4.95
C SER A 98 -1.62 23.97 4.21
N PRO A 99 -1.46 22.81 4.88
CA PRO A 99 -0.70 21.67 4.38
C PRO A 99 -1.19 21.19 3.01
N HIS A 100 -0.25 20.88 2.12
CA HIS A 100 -0.53 20.18 0.87
C HIS A 100 -0.21 18.69 1.06
N ASN A 101 -1.24 17.90 1.38
CA ASN A 101 -1.10 16.49 1.76
C ASN A 101 -1.14 15.52 0.57
N GLY A 102 -1.06 16.03 -0.66
CA GLY A 102 -1.02 15.25 -1.88
C GLY A 102 0.06 15.75 -2.83
N THR A 103 0.07 15.18 -4.03
CA THR A 103 0.97 15.56 -5.12
C THR A 103 0.12 15.78 -6.36
N ASP A 104 0.25 16.95 -6.99
CA ASP A 104 -0.55 17.31 -8.17
C ASP A 104 0.26 17.15 -9.44
N PHE A 105 -0.37 16.57 -10.46
CA PHE A 105 0.17 16.47 -11.80
C PHE A 105 -0.73 17.24 -12.78
N ALA A 106 -0.12 18.01 -13.68
CA ALA A 106 -0.84 18.71 -14.72
C ALA A 106 -1.17 17.75 -15.89
N MET A 107 -2.46 17.49 -16.09
CA MET A 107 -2.96 16.49 -17.06
C MET A 107 -4.20 17.00 -17.82
N PRO A 108 -4.41 16.58 -19.08
CA PRO A 108 -5.66 16.79 -19.78
C PRO A 108 -6.87 16.16 -19.08
N ILE A 109 -8.05 16.75 -19.26
CA ILE A 109 -9.31 16.16 -18.80
C ILE A 109 -9.54 14.84 -19.54
N GLY A 110 -9.90 13.79 -18.79
CA GLY A 110 -10.15 12.46 -19.34
C GLY A 110 -8.95 11.52 -19.33
N THR A 111 -7.76 11.97 -18.89
CA THR A 111 -6.61 11.07 -18.68
C THR A 111 -7.00 9.93 -17.72
N PRO A 112 -6.84 8.65 -18.13
CA PRO A 112 -7.12 7.51 -17.26
C PRO A 112 -6.20 7.50 -16.05
N VAL A 113 -6.80 7.35 -14.86
CA VAL A 113 -6.08 7.20 -13.59
C VAL A 113 -6.30 5.80 -13.04
N THR A 114 -5.21 5.09 -12.84
CA THR A 114 -5.17 3.73 -12.30
C THR A 114 -4.71 3.75 -10.85
N ALA A 115 -5.26 2.85 -10.04
CA ALA A 115 -4.84 2.69 -8.66
C ALA A 115 -3.35 2.27 -8.62
N PRO A 116 -2.52 2.89 -7.76
CA PRO A 116 -1.11 2.52 -7.61
C PRO A 116 -0.91 1.04 -7.25
N ARG A 117 -1.91 0.43 -6.62
CA ARG A 117 -1.94 -0.98 -6.27
C ARG A 117 -3.38 -1.50 -6.26
N GLN A 118 -3.54 -2.79 -6.57
CA GLN A 118 -4.84 -3.44 -6.59
C GLN A 118 -5.35 -3.72 -5.16
N TRP A 119 -6.32 -2.94 -4.71
CA TRP A 119 -7.02 -3.12 -3.43
C TRP A 119 -8.50 -2.76 -3.53
N GLY A 120 -9.26 -3.08 -2.48
CA GLY A 120 -10.67 -2.69 -2.36
C GLY A 120 -10.85 -1.19 -2.58
N ARG A 121 -11.81 -0.83 -3.43
CA ARG A 121 -12.13 0.55 -3.79
C ARG A 121 -13.26 1.06 -2.91
N ARG A 122 -13.10 2.25 -2.33
CA ARG A 122 -14.21 3.05 -1.81
C ARG A 122 -14.26 4.37 -2.58
N ALA A 123 -15.36 4.60 -3.29
CA ALA A 123 -15.64 5.89 -3.89
C ALA A 123 -16.24 6.82 -2.84
N CYS A 124 -15.73 8.04 -2.75
CA CYS A 124 -16.29 9.07 -1.89
C CYS A 124 -16.39 10.39 -2.67
N LYS A 125 -17.47 11.13 -2.45
CA LYS A 125 -17.62 12.49 -2.96
C LYS A 125 -17.46 13.40 -1.75
N GLN A 126 -16.35 14.14 -1.69
CA GLN A 126 -16.05 15.02 -0.55
C GLN A 126 -15.90 16.45 -1.08
N PRO A 127 -16.75 17.40 -0.67
CA PRO A 127 -16.44 18.82 -0.79
C PRO A 127 -15.30 19.16 0.19
N PRO A 128 -14.29 19.98 -0.19
CA PRO A 128 -14.12 20.71 -1.45
C PRO A 128 -13.37 19.95 -2.57
N CYS A 129 -12.93 18.71 -2.34
CA CYS A 129 -12.02 17.94 -3.21
C CYS A 129 -12.70 17.19 -4.39
N GLY A 130 -14.00 17.36 -4.62
CA GLY A 130 -14.69 16.74 -5.76
C GLY A 130 -14.90 15.23 -5.60
N ARG A 131 -14.75 14.45 -6.69
CA ARG A 131 -14.83 12.97 -6.64
C ARG A 131 -13.44 12.40 -6.33
N ALA A 132 -13.35 11.60 -5.28
CA ALA A 132 -12.12 10.93 -4.89
C ALA A 132 -12.32 9.41 -4.78
N LEU A 133 -11.27 8.65 -5.11
CA LEU A 133 -11.19 7.21 -4.84
C LEU A 133 -10.21 6.99 -3.68
N HIS A 134 -10.68 6.35 -2.62
CA HIS A 134 -9.84 5.95 -1.51
C HIS A 134 -9.56 4.45 -1.55
N HIS A 135 -8.28 4.11 -1.43
CA HIS A 135 -7.80 2.75 -1.22
C HIS A 135 -7.33 2.61 0.23
N ARG A 136 -7.75 1.54 0.93
CA ARG A 136 -7.20 1.20 2.25
C ARG A 136 -6.29 -0.03 2.11
N PRO A 137 -4.97 0.09 2.34
CA PRO A 137 -4.15 -1.09 2.63
C PRO A 137 -4.56 -1.70 3.97
N SER A 138 -4.44 -3.02 4.10
CA SER A 138 -4.58 -3.71 5.37
C SER A 138 -3.45 -3.25 6.32
N ARG A 139 -3.85 -2.60 7.41
CA ARG A 139 -3.05 -2.24 8.60
C ARG A 139 -2.08 -1.04 8.58
N GLN A 140 -1.78 -0.38 7.47
CA GLN A 140 -0.94 0.84 7.52
C GLN A 140 -1.76 2.14 7.36
N ARG A 141 -1.67 3.04 8.35
CA ARG A 141 -2.03 4.46 8.18
C ARG A 141 -0.93 5.15 7.37
N LEU A 142 -1.00 5.05 6.04
CA LEU A 142 -0.15 5.86 5.16
C LEU A 142 -0.85 7.20 4.84
N PRO A 143 -0.06 8.27 4.59
CA PRO A 143 -0.60 9.59 4.28
C PRO A 143 -1.50 9.53 3.05
N HIS A 144 -2.62 10.26 3.15
CA HIS A 144 -3.69 10.28 2.17
C HIS A 144 -3.20 10.79 0.81
N ALA A 145 -3.01 9.90 -0.17
CA ALA A 145 -2.82 10.33 -1.56
C ALA A 145 -4.17 10.83 -2.12
N LEU A 146 -4.40 12.14 -2.01
CA LEU A 146 -5.47 12.85 -2.70
C LEU A 146 -4.93 13.27 -4.07
N PHE A 147 -5.61 12.84 -5.13
CA PHE A 147 -5.35 13.30 -6.50
C PHE A 147 -6.48 14.24 -6.90
N THR A 148 -6.15 15.51 -7.15
CA THR A 148 -7.10 16.51 -7.65
C THR A 148 -6.67 16.96 -9.04
N PRO A 149 -7.50 16.78 -10.09
CA PRO A 149 -7.23 17.40 -11.38
C PRO A 149 -7.38 18.93 -11.22
N PHE A 150 -6.31 19.66 -11.50
CA PHE A 150 -6.29 21.12 -11.49
C PHE A 150 -7.11 21.64 -12.66
N THR A 151 -8.12 22.49 -12.40
CA THR A 151 -8.83 23.25 -13.44
C THR A 151 -8.12 24.60 -13.58
N PRO A 152 -7.52 24.95 -14.73
CA PRO A 152 -7.03 26.30 -14.94
C PRO A 152 -8.22 27.25 -15.06
N ALA A 153 -8.24 28.31 -14.25
CA ALA A 153 -9.16 29.43 -14.44
C ALA A 153 -8.78 30.16 -15.73
N SER A 154 -9.80 30.50 -16.51
CA SER A 154 -9.72 31.37 -17.70
C SER A 154 -9.34 32.80 -17.33
#